data_AF-A0AA41V765-F1
#
_entry.id   AF-A0AA41V765-F1
#
_cell.length_a   1.000
_cell.length_b   1.000
_cell.length_c   1.000
_cell.angle_alpha   90.00
_cell.angle_beta   90.00
_cell.angle_gamma   90.00
#
_symmetry.space_group_name_H-M   'P 1'
#
loop_
_entity.id
_entity.type
_entity.pdbx_description
1 polymer ?
#
loop_
_entity_poly.entity_id
_entity_poly.type
_entity_poly.pdbx_seq_one_letter_code
_entity_poly.pdbx_strand_id
1 'polypeptide(L)'
;MFVMGVNEKEYKSNIDIVSNASCTTNCLAPLAKVINDRFRIIEGLMTTVHSITATQKTVDGPSNKDWRGGRAASFNIIPSSTGAAKVT
;
A
#
# COMPACT_ATOMS: atom_id res chain seq x y z
N MET A 1 2.95 5.32 12.03
CA MET A 1 3.48 4.90 10.72
C MET A 1 4.23 6.09 10.16
N PHE A 2 5.40 5.85 9.58
CA PHE A 2 6.25 6.91 9.05
C PHE A 2 6.53 6.66 7.57
N VAL A 3 6.52 7.75 6.80
CA VAL A 3 6.92 7.79 5.39
C VAL A 3 7.94 8.91 5.24
N MET A 4 9.09 8.56 4.68
CA MET A 4 10.20 9.49 4.49
C MET A 4 9.83 10.59 3.49
N GLY A 5 10.12 11.84 3.84
CA GLY A 5 9.77 13.04 3.07
C GLY A 5 8.32 13.50 3.27
N VAL A 6 7.55 12.82 4.14
CA VAL A 6 6.14 13.13 4.39
C VAL A 6 5.92 13.54 5.84
N ASN A 7 6.26 12.65 6.79
CA ASN A 7 6.00 12.84 8.22
C ASN A 7 7.10 12.28 9.14
N GLU A 8 8.28 11.95 8.62
CA GLU A 8 9.40 11.41 9.40
C GLU A 8 9.83 12.31 10.56
N LYS A 9 9.61 13.63 10.44
CA LYS A 9 9.92 14.63 11.47
C LYS A 9 8.99 14.59 12.67
N GLU A 10 7.87 13.87 12.58
CA GLU A 10 6.93 13.68 13.69
C GLU A 10 7.39 12.57 14.66
N TYR A 11 8.45 11.84 14.30
CA TYR A 11 9.04 10.83 15.16
C TYR A 11 9.51 11.42 16.50
N LYS A 12 9.27 10.68 17.58
CA LYS A 12 9.72 11.01 18.94
C LYS A 12 10.50 9.83 19.50
N SER A 13 11.55 10.12 20.25
CA SER A 13 12.48 9.11 20.80
C SER A 13 11.85 8.15 21.81
N ASN A 14 10.61 8.40 22.26
CA ASN A 14 9.84 7.53 23.13
C ASN A 14 8.95 6.54 22.36
N ILE A 15 9.08 6.45 21.03
CA ILE A 15 8.37 5.48 20.20
C ILE A 15 9.31 4.30 19.93
N ASP A 16 9.16 3.23 20.70
CA ASP A 16 10.06 2.06 20.62
C ASP A 16 9.82 1.18 19.38
N ILE A 17 8.59 1.18 18.84
CA ILE A 17 8.20 0.35 17.70
C ILE A 17 7.57 1.22 16.63
N VAL A 18 8.15 1.17 15.43
CA VAL A 18 7.71 1.95 14.28
C VAL A 18 7.37 1.05 13.10
N SER A 19 6.49 1.54 12.23
CA SER A 19 6.17 0.92 10.94
C SER A 19 6.54 1.89 9.83
N ASN A 20 7.35 1.42 8.89
CA ASN A 20 7.76 2.16 7.68
C ASN A 20 6.71 2.10 6.56
N ALA A 21 5.43 1.94 6.94
CA ALA A 21 4.31 1.77 6.02
C ALA A 21 4.46 0.57 5.06
N SER A 22 3.69 0.57 3.98
CA SER A 22 3.79 -0.39 2.87
C SER A 22 4.52 0.21 1.67
N CYS A 23 4.95 -0.62 0.71
CA CYS A 23 5.52 -0.15 -0.55
C CYS A 23 4.57 0.80 -1.30
N THR A 24 3.27 0.47 -1.36
CA THR A 24 2.27 1.30 -2.04
C THR A 24 2.02 2.61 -1.30
N THR A 25 2.01 2.63 0.04
CA THR A 25 1.87 3.87 0.83
C THR A 25 3.06 4.79 0.61
N ASN A 26 4.29 4.27 0.60
CA ASN A 26 5.49 5.06 0.32
C ASN A 26 5.50 5.64 -1.09
N CYS A 27 4.86 4.99 -2.07
CA CYS A 27 4.69 5.52 -3.42
C CYS A 27 3.61 6.64 -3.47
N LEU A 28 2.46 6.41 -2.83
CA LEU A 28 1.32 7.31 -2.90
C LEU A 28 1.49 8.58 -2.05
N ALA A 29 2.00 8.45 -0.82
CA ALA A 29 1.98 9.54 0.16
C ALA A 29 2.77 10.79 -0.25
N PRO A 30 3.96 10.70 -0.87
CA PRO A 30 4.65 11.89 -1.38
C PRO A 30 3.84 12.62 -2.45
N LEU A 31 3.21 11.90 -3.38
CA LEU A 31 2.36 12.48 -4.42
C LEU A 31 1.13 13.16 -3.81
N ALA A 32 0.44 12.46 -2.90
CA ALA A 32 -0.72 12.99 -2.20
C ALA A 32 -0.37 14.25 -1.40
N LYS A 33 0.77 14.27 -0.70
CA LYS A 33 1.26 15.45 0.04
C LYS A 33 1.45 16.65 -0.88
N VAL A 34 2.20 16.51 -1.97
CA VAL A 34 2.46 17.62 -2.90
C VAL A 34 1.17 18.19 -3.48
N ILE A 35 0.25 17.32 -3.90
CA ILE A 35 -1.03 17.74 -4.46
C ILE A 35 -1.88 18.42 -3.39
N ASN A 36 -1.97 17.84 -2.19
CA ASN A 36 -2.78 18.39 -1.11
C ASN A 36 -2.25 19.74 -0.61
N ASP A 37 -0.93 19.88 -0.45
CA ASP A 37 -0.29 21.12 0.02
C ASP A 37 -0.44 22.27 -0.98
N ARG A 38 -0.65 21.97 -2.27
CA ARG A 38 -0.76 22.98 -3.34
C ARG A 38 -2.19 23.24 -3.78
N PHE A 39 -3.01 22.21 -3.86
CA PHE A 39 -4.32 22.25 -4.50
C PHE A 39 -5.46 21.79 -3.60
N ARG A 40 -5.14 21.18 -2.45
CA ARG A 40 -6.07 20.52 -1.52
C ARG A 40 -6.83 19.35 -2.17
N ILE A 41 -6.70 18.16 -1.60
CA ILE A 41 -7.47 16.99 -2.04
C ILE A 41 -8.81 17.01 -1.31
N ILE A 42 -9.92 16.94 -2.05
CA ILE A 42 -11.28 16.81 -1.48
C ILE A 42 -11.65 15.33 -1.33
N GLU A 43 -11.39 14.54 -2.37
CA GLU A 43 -11.59 13.08 -2.40
C GLU A 43 -10.63 12.45 -3.42
N GLY A 44 -10.41 11.14 -3.31
CA GLY A 44 -9.54 10.42 -4.23
C GLY A 44 -9.77 8.92 -4.20
N LEU A 45 -9.67 8.30 -5.38
CA LEU A 45 -9.61 6.85 -5.56
C LEU A 45 -8.27 6.49 -6.17
N MET A 46 -7.67 5.40 -5.70
CA MET A 46 -6.37 4.92 -6.18
C MET A 46 -6.48 3.46 -6.57
N THR A 47 -5.88 3.12 -7.70
CA THR A 47 -5.64 1.74 -8.13
C THR A 47 -4.14 1.57 -8.34
N THR A 48 -3.59 0.49 -7.79
CA THR A 48 -2.20 0.09 -8.05
C THR A 48 -2.19 -1.14 -8.93
N VAL A 49 -1.43 -1.09 -10.02
CA VAL A 49 -1.06 -2.28 -10.78
C VAL A 49 0.21 -2.82 -10.13
N HIS A 50 0.06 -3.86 -9.31
CA HIS A 50 1.12 -4.37 -8.47
C HIS A 50 1.71 -5.65 -9.07
N SER A 51 3.04 -5.75 -9.09
CA SER A 51 3.75 -6.96 -9.50
C SER A 51 3.51 -8.12 -8.54
N ILE A 52 3.77 -9.35 -9.01
CA ILE A 52 3.63 -10.57 -8.21
C ILE A 52 4.49 -10.47 -6.95
N THR A 53 3.95 -10.94 -5.82
CA THR A 53 4.65 -11.05 -4.54
C THR A 53 4.70 -12.49 -4.03
N ALA A 54 5.53 -12.74 -3.02
CA ALA A 54 5.73 -14.08 -2.47
C ALA A 54 4.50 -14.71 -1.79
N THR A 55 3.46 -13.92 -1.47
CA THR A 55 2.23 -14.45 -0.86
C THR A 55 1.30 -15.11 -1.87
N GLN A 56 1.44 -14.79 -3.16
CA GLN A 56 0.63 -15.34 -4.24
C GLN A 56 1.13 -16.71 -4.68
N LYS A 57 0.26 -17.51 -5.30
CA LYS A 57 0.55 -18.91 -5.64
C LYS A 57 1.00 -19.05 -7.09
N THR A 58 1.94 -19.97 -7.35
CA THR A 58 2.41 -20.28 -8.71
C THR A 58 1.35 -20.99 -9.54
N VAL A 59 0.53 -21.83 -8.90
CA VAL A 59 -0.64 -22.53 -9.44
C VAL A 59 -1.83 -22.33 -8.51
N ASP A 60 -3.04 -22.62 -8.96
CA ASP A 60 -4.25 -22.52 -8.13
C ASP A 60 -4.10 -23.36 -6.85
N GLY A 61 -4.35 -22.75 -5.69
CA GLY A 61 -4.22 -23.42 -4.40
C GLY A 61 -4.93 -22.71 -3.25
N PRO A 62 -5.01 -23.35 -2.07
CA PRO A 62 -5.75 -22.80 -0.94
C PRO A 62 -5.16 -21.47 -0.45
N SER A 63 -6.04 -20.50 -0.24
CA SER A 63 -5.74 -19.21 0.40
C SER A 63 -6.90 -18.80 1.28
N ASN A 64 -6.83 -19.19 2.56
CA ASN A 64 -7.96 -19.13 3.50
C ASN A 64 -8.49 -17.72 3.75
N LYS A 65 -7.64 -16.69 3.56
CA LYS A 65 -7.98 -15.28 3.83
C LYS A 65 -8.18 -14.45 2.56
N ASP A 66 -7.79 -14.96 1.40
CA ASP A 66 -7.89 -14.26 0.12
C ASP A 66 -8.07 -15.28 -1.02
N TRP A 67 -9.32 -15.58 -1.35
CA TRP A 67 -9.64 -16.58 -2.36
C TRP A 67 -9.13 -16.19 -3.75
N ARG A 68 -9.07 -14.89 -4.07
CA ARG A 68 -8.55 -14.42 -5.36
C ARG A 68 -7.03 -14.56 -5.41
N GLY A 69 -6.34 -14.27 -4.30
CA GLY A 69 -4.90 -14.47 -4.16
C GLY A 69 -4.45 -15.94 -4.21
N GLY A 70 -5.38 -16.89 -4.06
CA GLY A 70 -5.12 -18.32 -4.25
C GLY A 70 -4.99 -18.76 -5.71
N ARG A 71 -5.33 -17.90 -6.68
CA ARG A 71 -5.24 -18.21 -8.10
C ARG A 71 -3.80 -18.10 -8.61
N ALA A 72 -3.49 -18.83 -9.69
CA ALA A 72 -2.17 -18.85 -10.32
C ALA A 72 -1.73 -17.44 -10.76
N ALA A 73 -0.73 -16.89 -10.08
CA ALA A 73 -0.38 -15.46 -10.14
C ALA A 73 0.10 -15.00 -11.52
N SER A 74 0.87 -15.84 -12.22
CA SER A 74 1.49 -15.48 -13.52
C SER A 74 0.54 -15.58 -14.71
N PHE A 75 -0.69 -16.04 -14.51
CA PHE A 75 -1.67 -16.30 -15.59
C PHE A 75 -2.98 -15.51 -15.41
N ASN A 76 -3.07 -14.63 -14.41
CA ASN A 76 -4.31 -13.93 -14.07
C ASN A 76 -4.05 -12.47 -13.73
N ILE A 77 -5.04 -11.61 -14.04
CA ILE A 77 -5.20 -10.32 -13.37
C ILE A 77 -6.00 -10.61 -12.10
N ILE A 78 -5.42 -10.34 -10.93
CA ILE A 78 -6.00 -10.68 -9.63
C ILE A 78 -6.39 -9.38 -8.90
N PRO A 79 -7.68 -9.03 -8.81
CA PRO A 79 -8.11 -7.89 -8.02
C PRO A 79 -7.95 -8.19 -6.53
N SER A 80 -7.31 -7.26 -5.80
CA SER A 80 -7.09 -7.36 -4.36
C SER A 80 -7.37 -6.04 -3.66
N SER A 81 -7.71 -6.10 -2.38
CA SER A 81 -7.88 -4.92 -1.54
C SER A 81 -6.54 -4.38 -1.05
N THR A 82 -6.40 -3.06 -0.93
CA THR A 82 -5.23 -2.43 -0.31
C THR A 82 -5.66 -1.34 0.67
N GLY A 83 -4.95 -1.26 1.80
CA GLY A 83 -5.15 -0.20 2.79
C GLY A 83 -4.40 1.09 2.49
N ALA A 84 -3.56 1.11 1.45
CA ALA A 84 -2.59 2.19 1.23
C ALA A 84 -3.22 3.58 1.11
N ALA A 85 -4.32 3.72 0.36
CA ALA A 85 -5.02 5.01 0.21
C ALA A 85 -5.77 5.45 1.47
N LYS A 86 -6.20 4.52 2.32
CA LYS A 86 -6.95 4.85 3.55
C LYS A 86 -6.03 5.42 4.65
N VAL A 87 -4.74 5.12 4.59
CA VAL A 87 -3.74 5.49 5.59
C VAL A 87 -2.78 6.59 5.11
N THR A 88 -3.09 7.20 3.97
CA THR A 88 -2.38 8.35 3.40
C THR A 88 -3.16 9.62 3.70
#